data_AF-A0A8S9RE70-F1
#
_entry.id   AF-A0A8S9RE70-F1
#
_cell.length_a   1.000
_cell.length_b   1.000
_cell.length_c   1.000
_cell.angle_alpha   90.00
_cell.angle_beta   90.00
_cell.angle_gamma   90.00
#
_symmetry.space_group_name_H-M   'P 1'
#
loop_
_entity.id
_entity.type
_entity.pdbx_description
1 polymer ?
#
loop_
_entity_poly.entity_id
_entity_poly.type
_entity_poly.pdbx_seq_one_letter_code
_entity_poly.pdbx_strand_id
1 'polypeptide(L)'
;MYDLPITTCILLIFDHVAERFKSGRGDQDKSLNRGDKYAKHVMKQLEEFKVASRTHDVLPLEPAGVRFQVTVVKQDGNIRDVVHLKDMVCTCGILQLLKYLCSHVLAFCRRTNSDHLLYVNDYYSTKNYLGTYAADFNPLPGVSDWPEASELPPLFPPGSCLPSVVRPAPPCNKLAQARVITYV
;
A
#
# COMPACT_ATOMS: atom_id res chain seq x y z
N MET A 1 32.83 -14.36 5.47
CA MET A 1 31.80 -14.97 4.59
C MET A 1 30.49 -14.35 5.02
N TYR A 2 30.02 -13.33 4.32
CA TYR A 2 28.80 -12.60 4.72
C TYR A 2 27.57 -13.50 4.56
N ASP A 3 26.54 -13.30 5.39
CA ASP A 3 25.24 -13.97 5.29
C ASP A 3 24.54 -13.61 3.96
N LEU A 4 24.94 -14.33 2.90
CA LEU A 4 24.56 -14.10 1.50
C LEU A 4 23.05 -13.94 1.22
N PRO A 5 22.11 -14.65 1.86
CA PRO A 5 20.71 -14.58 1.41
C PRO A 5 20.07 -13.21 1.66
N ILE A 6 20.38 -12.54 2.78
CA ILE A 6 19.74 -11.27 3.14
C ILE A 6 20.29 -10.14 2.28
N THR A 7 21.62 -10.01 2.19
CA THR A 7 22.25 -8.97 1.37
C THR A 7 21.86 -9.10 -0.10
N THR A 8 21.76 -10.33 -0.62
CA THR A 8 21.30 -10.56 -2.00
C THR A 8 19.85 -10.10 -2.21
N CYS A 9 18.95 -10.41 -1.26
CA CYS A 9 17.56 -9.94 -1.34
C CYS A 9 17.49 -8.41 -1.31
N ILE A 10 18.28 -7.75 -0.45
CA ILE A 10 18.34 -6.29 -0.38
C ILE A 10 18.79 -5.69 -1.72
N LEU A 11 19.85 -6.24 -2.32
CA LEU A 11 20.36 -5.76 -3.61
C LEU A 11 19.34 -5.98 -4.74
N LEU A 12 18.69 -7.14 -4.80
CA LEU A 12 17.63 -7.41 -5.80
C LEU A 12 16.44 -6.46 -5.67
N ILE A 13 16.01 -6.18 -4.43
CA ILE A 13 14.95 -5.21 -4.17
C ILE A 13 15.41 -3.81 -4.60
N PHE A 14 16.64 -3.42 -4.24
CA PHE A 14 17.19 -2.13 -4.61
C PHE A 14 17.25 -1.94 -6.12
N ASP A 15 17.80 -2.92 -6.86
CA ASP A 15 17.87 -2.90 -8.31
C ASP A 15 16.48 -2.82 -8.95
N HIS A 16 15.52 -3.59 -8.43
CA HIS A 16 14.14 -3.54 -8.91
C HIS A 16 13.51 -2.16 -8.74
N VAL A 17 13.72 -1.52 -7.58
CA VAL A 17 13.24 -0.15 -7.33
C VAL A 17 13.98 0.86 -8.21
N ALA A 18 15.30 0.72 -8.38
CA ALA A 18 16.10 1.59 -9.24
C ALA A 18 15.61 1.56 -10.69
N GLU A 19 15.36 0.36 -11.24
CA GLU A 19 14.79 0.18 -12.58
C GLU A 19 13.40 0.79 -12.70
N ARG A 20 12.57 0.71 -11.65
CA ARG A 20 11.27 1.37 -11.62
C ARG A 20 11.39 2.90 -11.71
N PHE A 21 12.35 3.50 -11.02
CA PHE A 21 12.63 4.94 -11.12
C PHE A 21 13.11 5.33 -12.52
N LYS A 22 14.01 4.55 -13.12
CA LYS A 22 14.48 4.77 -14.49
C LYS A 22 13.33 4.69 -15.50
N SER A 23 12.50 3.64 -15.41
CA SER A 23 11.33 3.49 -16.29
C SER A 23 10.30 4.60 -16.07
N GLY A 24 10.08 5.00 -14.82
CA GLY A 24 9.17 6.10 -14.47
C GLY A 24 9.58 7.42 -15.13
N ARG A 25 10.88 7.74 -15.12
CA ARG A 25 11.44 8.89 -15.85
C ARG A 25 11.35 8.72 -17.37
N GLY A 26 11.61 7.54 -17.92
CA GLY A 26 11.46 7.29 -19.37
C GLY A 26 10.02 7.48 -19.87
N ASP A 27 9.02 7.23 -19.02
CA ASP A 27 7.61 7.48 -19.32
C ASP A 27 7.21 8.97 -19.19
N GLN A 28 8.01 9.79 -18.49
CA GLN A 28 7.82 11.25 -18.37
C GLN A 28 7.71 11.94 -19.72
N ASP A 29 8.68 11.65 -20.58
CA ASP A 29 8.76 12.27 -21.91
C ASP A 29 7.61 11.82 -22.82
N LYS A 30 7.12 10.59 -22.66
CA LYS A 30 6.06 10.03 -23.51
C LYS A 30 4.67 10.49 -23.10
N SER A 31 4.39 10.57 -21.80
CA SER A 31 3.05 10.89 -21.28
C SER A 31 2.69 12.36 -21.42
N LEU A 32 3.66 13.26 -21.20
CA LEU A 32 3.51 14.71 -21.44
C LEU A 32 3.13 14.99 -22.91
N ASN A 33 3.77 14.29 -23.84
CA ASN A 33 3.50 14.44 -25.27
C ASN A 33 2.15 13.88 -25.73
N ARG A 34 1.54 12.95 -24.96
CA ARG A 34 0.25 12.33 -25.29
C ARG A 34 -0.95 13.01 -24.60
N GLY A 35 -0.73 13.75 -23.51
CA GLY A 35 -1.78 14.43 -22.77
C GLY A 35 -2.64 13.50 -21.89
N ASP A 36 -2.09 12.34 -21.49
CA ASP A 36 -2.83 11.38 -20.64
C ASP A 36 -3.11 11.98 -19.25
N LYS A 37 -4.34 11.85 -18.75
CA LYS A 37 -4.76 12.38 -17.43
C LYS A 37 -4.11 11.63 -16.25
N TYR A 38 -3.94 10.31 -16.41
CA TYR A 38 -3.39 9.43 -15.38
C TYR A 38 -2.22 8.61 -15.92
N ALA A 39 -1.42 8.05 -15.01
CA ALA A 39 -0.29 7.21 -15.33
C ALA A 39 -0.66 6.05 -16.29
N LYS A 40 0.22 5.76 -17.24
CA LYS A 40 0.00 4.78 -18.32
C LYS A 40 -0.47 3.41 -17.83
N HIS A 41 0.12 2.89 -16.76
CA HIS A 41 -0.27 1.59 -16.21
C HIS A 41 -1.71 1.59 -15.68
N VAL A 42 -2.17 2.69 -15.10
CA VAL A 42 -3.56 2.86 -14.65
C VAL A 42 -4.50 2.95 -15.84
N MET A 43 -4.16 3.74 -16.85
CA MET A 43 -4.96 3.84 -18.07
C MET A 43 -5.13 2.47 -18.76
N LYS A 44 -4.06 1.67 -18.83
CA LYS A 44 -4.11 0.30 -19.34
C LYS A 44 -5.05 -0.59 -18.52
N GLN A 45 -4.91 -0.59 -17.20
CA GLN A 45 -5.76 -1.37 -16.30
C GLN A 45 -7.23 -0.95 -16.38
N LEU A 46 -7.51 0.35 -16.48
CA LEU A 46 -8.86 0.86 -16.66
C LEU A 46 -9.49 0.36 -17.97
N GLU A 47 -8.74 0.33 -19.07
CA GLU A 47 -9.26 -0.19 -20.33
C GLU A 47 -9.55 -1.70 -20.25
N GLU A 48 -8.67 -2.49 -19.60
CA GLU A 48 -8.92 -3.92 -19.33
C GLU A 48 -10.20 -4.13 -18.52
N PHE A 49 -10.35 -3.39 -17.41
CA PHE A 49 -11.55 -3.46 -16.58
C PHE A 49 -12.80 -2.92 -17.30
N LYS A 50 -12.66 -1.96 -18.20
CA LYS A 50 -13.74 -1.43 -19.02
C LYS A 50 -14.24 -2.49 -19.99
N VAL A 51 -13.34 -3.26 -20.61
CA VAL A 51 -13.71 -4.41 -21.44
C VAL A 51 -14.46 -5.45 -20.61
N ALA A 52 -13.93 -5.83 -19.44
CA ALA A 52 -14.59 -6.78 -18.54
C ALA A 52 -15.98 -6.31 -18.10
N SER A 53 -16.14 -5.01 -17.82
CA SER A 53 -17.40 -4.42 -17.36
C SER A 53 -18.58 -4.55 -18.34
N ARG A 54 -18.31 -4.84 -19.63
CA ARG A 54 -19.33 -4.91 -20.69
C ARG A 54 -20.31 -6.06 -20.47
N THR A 55 -19.83 -7.16 -19.90
CA THR A 55 -20.63 -8.38 -19.66
C THR A 55 -21.28 -8.39 -18.27
N HIS A 56 -21.08 -7.35 -17.47
CA HIS A 56 -21.64 -7.26 -16.13
C HIS A 56 -23.09 -6.76 -16.16
N ASP A 57 -23.96 -7.43 -15.41
CA ASP A 57 -25.33 -7.00 -15.18
C ASP A 57 -25.40 -6.08 -13.96
N VAL A 58 -26.05 -4.94 -14.11
CA VAL A 58 -26.12 -3.92 -13.06
C VAL A 58 -27.56 -3.71 -12.64
N LEU A 59 -27.88 -3.96 -11.37
CA LEU A 59 -29.20 -3.78 -10.78
C LEU A 59 -29.14 -2.65 -9.73
N PRO A 60 -29.92 -1.57 -9.88
CA PRO A 60 -30.07 -0.57 -8.82
C PRO A 60 -30.73 -1.21 -7.59
N LEU A 61 -30.15 -0.98 -6.41
CA LEU A 61 -30.71 -1.46 -5.14
C LEU A 61 -31.61 -0.41 -4.46
N GLU A 62 -31.45 0.86 -4.84
CA GLU A 62 -32.18 1.98 -4.23
C GLU A 62 -32.66 2.97 -5.31
N PRO A 63 -33.80 3.65 -5.13
CA PRO A 63 -34.34 4.62 -6.09
C PRO A 63 -33.40 5.79 -6.38
N ALA A 64 -32.60 6.19 -5.38
CA ALA A 64 -31.64 7.28 -5.51
C ALA A 64 -30.43 6.92 -6.41
N GLY A 65 -30.28 5.65 -6.81
CA GLY A 65 -29.21 5.25 -7.71
C GLY A 65 -27.81 5.47 -7.13
N VAL A 66 -27.64 5.27 -5.82
CA VAL A 66 -26.33 5.38 -5.12
C VAL A 66 -25.69 4.01 -4.90
N ARG A 67 -26.52 2.96 -4.84
CA ARG A 67 -26.12 1.58 -4.56
C ARG A 67 -26.60 0.63 -5.65
N PHE A 68 -25.69 -0.22 -6.11
CA PHE A 68 -25.95 -1.17 -7.19
C PHE A 68 -25.37 -2.53 -6.85
N GLN A 69 -26.13 -3.56 -7.18
CA GLN A 69 -25.60 -4.90 -7.30
C GLN A 69 -25.08 -5.08 -8.72
N VAL A 70 -23.85 -5.54 -8.84
CA VAL A 70 -23.22 -5.91 -10.10
C VAL A 70 -23.04 -7.42 -10.09
N THR A 71 -23.56 -8.08 -11.11
CA THR A 71 -23.49 -9.53 -11.27
C THR A 71 -22.53 -9.86 -12.40
N VAL A 72 -21.52 -10.66 -12.09
CA VAL A 72 -20.57 -11.22 -13.07
C VAL A 72 -21.00 -12.64 -13.34
N VAL A 73 -21.44 -12.89 -14.58
CA VAL A 73 -21.84 -14.23 -15.03
C VAL A 73 -20.58 -15.04 -15.30
N LYS A 74 -20.45 -16.20 -14.66
CA LYS A 74 -19.35 -17.14 -14.88
C LYS A 74 -19.90 -18.55 -15.10
N GLN A 75 -19.06 -19.43 -15.66
CA GLN A 75 -19.42 -20.82 -15.94
C GLN A 75 -19.67 -21.64 -14.67
N ASP A 76 -18.99 -21.30 -13.58
CA ASP A 76 -19.04 -21.97 -12.26
C ASP A 76 -20.02 -21.32 -11.27
N GLY A 77 -20.74 -20.27 -11.70
CA GLY A 77 -21.74 -19.58 -10.90
C GLY A 77 -21.57 -18.06 -10.90
N ASN A 78 -22.66 -17.36 -10.67
CA ASN A 78 -22.66 -15.90 -10.70
C ASN A 78 -22.06 -15.31 -9.42
N ILE A 79 -21.13 -14.37 -9.58
CA ILE A 79 -20.61 -13.57 -8.47
C ILE A 79 -21.39 -12.27 -8.41
N ARG A 80 -21.79 -11.86 -7.21
CA ARG A 80 -22.51 -10.61 -6.97
C ARG A 80 -21.68 -9.73 -6.05
N ASP A 81 -21.39 -8.53 -6.53
CA ASP A 81 -20.72 -7.48 -5.78
C ASP A 81 -21.63 -6.26 -5.63
N VAL A 82 -21.49 -5.52 -4.54
CA VAL A 82 -22.23 -4.28 -4.30
C VAL A 82 -21.28 -3.09 -4.43
N VAL A 83 -21.70 -2.11 -5.23
CA VAL A 83 -21.01 -0.83 -5.41
C VAL A 83 -21.77 0.25 -4.66
N HIS A 84 -21.05 0.97 -3.80
CA HIS A 84 -21.48 2.16 -3.07
C HIS A 84 -20.64 3.35 -3.54
N LEU A 85 -21.16 4.14 -4.48
CA LEU A 85 -20.35 5.17 -5.12
C LEU A 85 -20.03 6.35 -4.20
N LYS A 86 -21.01 6.78 -3.38
CA LYS A 86 -20.82 7.89 -2.43
C LYS A 86 -19.65 7.63 -1.48
N ASP A 87 -19.52 6.38 -1.05
CA ASP A 87 -18.47 5.96 -0.11
C ASP A 87 -17.21 5.47 -0.86
N MET A 88 -17.24 5.44 -2.19
CA MET A 88 -16.18 4.91 -3.04
C MET A 88 -15.77 3.48 -2.64
N VAL A 89 -16.76 2.62 -2.45
CA VAL A 89 -16.62 1.25 -1.95
C VAL A 89 -17.21 0.25 -2.94
N CYS A 90 -16.48 -0.84 -3.17
CA CYS A 90 -16.96 -2.03 -3.85
C CYS A 90 -16.66 -3.27 -3.00
N THR A 91 -17.59 -4.21 -2.87
CA THR A 91 -17.39 -5.41 -2.04
C THR A 91 -16.26 -6.32 -2.52
N CYS A 92 -15.84 -6.20 -3.79
CA CYS A 92 -14.67 -6.92 -4.30
C CYS A 92 -13.32 -6.43 -3.74
N GLY A 93 -13.29 -5.29 -3.02
CA GLY A 93 -12.09 -4.76 -2.37
C GLY A 93 -11.08 -4.06 -3.28
N ILE A 94 -11.17 -4.25 -4.60
CA ILE A 94 -10.21 -3.72 -5.58
C ILE A 94 -10.15 -2.19 -5.53
N LEU A 95 -11.30 -1.51 -5.45
CA LEU A 95 -11.34 -0.05 -5.41
C LEU A 95 -10.64 0.50 -4.15
N GLN A 96 -10.82 -0.16 -3.02
CA GLN A 96 -10.26 0.23 -1.73
C GLN A 96 -8.75 -0.02 -1.68
N LEU A 97 -8.31 -1.13 -2.27
CA LEU A 97 -6.90 -1.53 -2.32
C LEU A 97 -6.11 -0.66 -3.30
N LEU A 98 -6.59 -0.57 -4.54
CA LEU A 98 -5.85 0.06 -5.63
C LEU A 98 -6.11 1.56 -5.75
N LYS A 99 -7.18 2.08 -5.15
CA LYS A 99 -7.58 3.50 -5.25
C LYS A 99 -7.91 3.96 -6.68
N TYR A 100 -8.17 3.03 -7.59
CA TYR A 100 -8.78 3.27 -8.90
C TYR A 100 -9.87 2.24 -9.19
N LEU A 101 -10.69 2.49 -10.20
CA LEU A 101 -11.93 1.77 -10.47
C LEU A 101 -11.71 0.30 -10.83
N CYS A 102 -12.51 -0.58 -10.25
CA CYS A 102 -12.66 -1.97 -10.71
C CYS A 102 -13.74 -2.06 -11.81
N SER A 103 -13.80 -3.22 -12.47
CA SER A 103 -14.79 -3.50 -13.53
C SER A 103 -16.25 -3.35 -13.06
N HIS A 104 -16.56 -3.62 -11.78
CA HIS A 104 -17.90 -3.40 -11.22
C HIS A 104 -18.30 -1.92 -11.22
N VAL A 105 -17.42 -1.03 -10.78
CA VAL A 105 -17.73 0.41 -10.75
C VAL A 105 -17.76 0.99 -12.17
N LEU A 106 -16.94 0.47 -13.09
CA LEU A 106 -17.02 0.81 -14.51
C LEU A 106 -18.35 0.36 -15.14
N ALA A 107 -18.87 -0.81 -14.77
CA ALA A 107 -20.18 -1.27 -15.24
C ALA A 107 -21.30 -0.33 -14.78
N PHE A 108 -21.23 0.12 -13.53
CA PHE A 108 -22.11 1.15 -13.00
C PHE A 108 -21.98 2.48 -13.77
N CYS A 109 -20.76 2.99 -13.99
CA CYS A 109 -20.52 4.24 -14.71
C CYS A 109 -21.09 4.17 -16.13
N ARG A 110 -20.95 3.02 -16.81
CA ARG A 110 -21.58 2.76 -18.11
C ARG A 110 -23.10 2.85 -18.04
N ARG A 111 -23.73 2.27 -17.02
CA ARG A 111 -25.19 2.27 -16.87
C ARG A 111 -25.76 3.66 -16.55
N THR A 112 -25.02 4.50 -15.83
CA THR A 112 -25.44 5.85 -15.46
C THR A 112 -24.91 6.94 -16.38
N ASN A 113 -24.13 6.58 -17.42
CA ASN A 113 -23.43 7.52 -18.28
C ASN A 113 -22.53 8.51 -17.51
N SER A 114 -21.93 8.05 -16.42
CA SER A 114 -21.02 8.86 -15.59
C SER A 114 -19.60 8.81 -16.13
N ASP A 115 -18.88 9.95 -16.06
CA ASP A 115 -17.46 9.96 -16.36
C ASP A 115 -16.66 9.22 -15.27
N HIS A 116 -16.27 7.99 -15.60
CA HIS A 116 -15.43 7.15 -14.77
C HIS A 116 -14.10 7.81 -14.36
N LEU A 117 -13.52 8.69 -15.19
CA LEU A 117 -12.23 9.30 -14.89
C LEU A 117 -12.27 10.28 -13.72
N LEU A 118 -13.45 10.64 -13.21
CA LEU A 118 -13.60 11.48 -12.01
C LEU A 118 -13.38 10.70 -10.70
N TYR A 119 -13.42 9.37 -10.76
CA TYR A 119 -13.34 8.50 -9.58
C TYR A 119 -11.95 7.87 -9.38
N VAL A 120 -11.01 8.14 -10.27
CA VAL A 120 -9.62 7.71 -10.14
C VAL A 120 -8.92 8.66 -9.19
N ASN A 121 -8.21 8.12 -8.20
CA ASN A 121 -7.51 8.95 -7.22
C ASN A 121 -6.37 9.77 -7.87
N ASP A 122 -6.25 11.05 -7.50
CA ASP A 122 -5.23 11.97 -8.00
C ASP A 122 -3.79 11.53 -7.71
N TYR A 123 -3.58 10.61 -6.77
CA TYR A 123 -2.29 9.91 -6.58
C TYR A 123 -1.74 9.36 -7.91
N TYR A 124 -2.62 8.92 -8.80
CA TYR A 124 -2.26 8.39 -10.12
C TYR A 124 -2.26 9.42 -11.23
N SER A 125 -2.56 10.70 -10.94
CA SER A 125 -2.49 11.76 -11.95
C SER A 125 -1.10 11.75 -12.57
N THR A 126 -1.02 12.02 -13.87
CA THR A 126 0.27 12.07 -14.57
C THR A 126 1.22 13.00 -13.84
N LYS A 127 0.75 14.18 -13.40
CA LYS A 127 1.54 15.12 -12.60
C LYS A 127 2.15 14.49 -11.34
N ASN A 128 1.34 13.83 -10.50
CA ASN A 128 1.82 13.25 -9.24
C ASN A 128 2.72 12.03 -9.48
N TYR A 129 2.38 11.21 -10.47
CA TYR A 129 3.23 10.09 -10.89
C TYR A 129 4.61 10.59 -11.32
N LEU A 130 4.67 11.63 -12.15
CA LEU A 130 5.94 12.21 -12.60
C LEU A 130 6.70 12.87 -11.44
N GLY A 131 6.02 13.59 -10.56
CA GLY A 131 6.63 14.16 -9.36
C GLY A 131 7.26 13.11 -8.44
N THR A 132 6.67 11.92 -8.36
CA THR A 132 7.19 10.81 -7.53
C THR A 132 8.54 10.30 -8.01
N TYR A 133 8.77 10.26 -9.34
CA TYR A 133 10.00 9.73 -9.93
C TYR A 133 10.98 10.81 -10.42
N ALA A 134 10.67 12.09 -10.17
CA ALA A 134 11.50 13.22 -10.59
C ALA A 134 12.85 13.29 -9.88
N ALA A 135 12.92 12.78 -8.64
CA ALA A 135 14.17 12.76 -7.88
C ALA A 135 15.16 11.73 -8.43
N ASP A 136 16.45 12.04 -8.25
CA ASP A 136 17.52 11.07 -8.51
C ASP A 136 17.41 9.90 -7.54
N PHE A 137 17.65 8.70 -8.07
CA PHE A 137 17.68 7.50 -7.25
C PHE A 137 19.12 7.31 -6.76
N ASN A 138 19.36 7.61 -5.48
CA ASN A 138 20.68 7.53 -4.88
C ASN A 138 21.17 6.08 -4.84
N PRO A 139 22.47 5.83 -5.09
CA PRO A 139 23.05 4.50 -4.93
C PRO A 139 22.94 4.03 -3.47
N LEU A 140 22.80 2.72 -3.29
CA LEU A 140 22.84 2.11 -1.96
C LEU A 140 24.25 2.32 -1.38
N PRO A 141 24.39 2.95 -0.19
CA PRO A 141 25.69 3.09 0.44
C PRO A 141 26.29 1.72 0.76
N GLY A 142 27.62 1.65 0.83
CA GLY A 142 28.31 0.43 1.25
C GLY A 142 27.88 0.04 2.66
N VAL A 143 27.88 -1.26 2.99
CA VAL A 143 27.49 -1.75 4.32
C VAL A 143 28.30 -1.06 5.44
N SER A 144 29.56 -0.73 5.17
CA SER A 144 30.45 0.00 6.09
C SER A 144 30.01 1.44 6.39
N ASP A 145 29.20 2.04 5.52
CA ASP A 145 28.71 3.42 5.64
C ASP A 145 27.31 3.49 6.28
N TRP A 146 26.73 2.34 6.64
CA TRP A 146 25.40 2.29 7.24
C TRP A 146 25.47 2.76 8.70
N PRO A 147 24.52 3.58 9.16
CA PRO A 147 24.48 4.00 10.56
C PRO A 147 24.29 2.77 11.45
N GLU A 148 25.00 2.75 12.58
CA GLU A 148 24.85 1.70 13.57
C GLU A 148 23.42 1.71 14.12
N ALA A 149 22.76 0.55 14.13
CA ALA A 149 21.34 0.40 14.47
C ALA A 149 21.00 0.70 15.96
N SER A 150 21.90 1.34 16.70
CA SER A 150 21.80 1.67 18.12
C SER A 150 20.56 2.49 18.50
N GLU A 151 19.99 3.22 17.54
CA GLU A 151 18.77 4.04 17.70
C GLU A 151 17.47 3.25 17.46
N LEU A 152 17.53 2.03 16.92
CA LEU A 152 16.36 1.22 16.61
C LEU A 152 16.09 0.17 17.68
N PRO A 153 14.82 -0.01 18.12
CA PRO A 153 14.45 -1.11 18.99
C PRO A 153 14.84 -2.45 18.35
N PRO A 154 15.39 -3.41 19.12
CA PRO A 154 15.66 -4.74 18.59
C PRO A 154 14.39 -5.34 17.97
N LEU A 155 14.47 -5.69 16.69
CA LEU A 155 13.36 -6.32 15.99
C LEU A 155 13.32 -7.80 16.34
N PHE A 156 12.19 -8.23 16.87
CA PHE A 156 11.93 -9.60 17.28
C PHE A 156 10.96 -10.23 16.28
N PRO A 157 11.24 -11.46 15.78
CA PRO A 157 10.28 -12.15 14.94
C PRO A 157 8.95 -12.33 15.70
N PRO A 158 7.80 -12.24 15.02
CA PRO A 158 6.49 -12.38 15.65
C PRO A 158 6.43 -13.68 16.48
N GLY A 159 6.15 -13.56 17.79
CA GLY A 159 6.07 -14.70 18.71
C GLY A 159 7.31 -14.98 19.55
N SER A 160 8.39 -14.21 19.42
CA SER A 160 9.54 -14.31 20.33
C SER A 160 9.29 -13.54 21.64
N CYS A 161 9.55 -14.19 22.78
CA CYS A 161 9.53 -13.55 24.10
C CYS A 161 10.81 -12.76 24.31
N LEU A 162 10.71 -11.55 24.88
CA LEU A 162 11.88 -10.81 25.34
C LEU A 162 12.66 -11.69 26.34
N PRO A 163 14.00 -11.81 26.21
CA PRO A 163 14.79 -12.41 27.28
C PRO A 163 14.51 -11.59 28.55
N SER A 164 13.99 -12.27 29.56
CA SER A 164 13.67 -11.64 30.84
C SER A 164 14.94 -10.98 31.35
N VAL A 165 14.91 -9.66 31.53
CA VAL A 165 15.97 -8.94 32.24
C VAL A 165 16.03 -9.55 33.64
N VAL A 166 17.02 -10.42 33.88
CA VAL A 166 17.29 -10.96 35.20
C VAL A 166 17.77 -9.77 36.03
N ARG A 167 16.85 -9.13 36.76
CA ARG A 167 17.20 -8.14 37.78
C ARG A 167 17.91 -8.91 38.91
N PRO A 168 19.13 -8.52 39.32
CA PRO A 168 19.76 -9.12 40.48
C PRO A 168 18.85 -8.93 41.70
N ALA A 169 18.63 -10.01 42.45
CA ALA A 169 17.86 -9.95 43.69
C ALA A 169 18.54 -8.98 44.69
N PRO A 170 17.78 -8.18 45.46
CA PRO A 170 18.38 -7.32 46.47
C PRO A 170 19.06 -8.19 47.54
N PRO A 171 20.21 -7.76 48.09
CA PRO A 171 20.89 -8.50 49.13
C PRO A 171 20.01 -8.59 50.39
N CYS A 172 19.91 -9.81 50.92
CA CYS A 172 19.18 -10.12 52.15
C CYS A 172 20.01 -9.66 53.36
N ASN A 173 19.46 -8.72 54.13
CA ASN A 173 20.11 -8.09 55.28
C ASN A 173 20.31 -9.06 56.45
N LYS A 174 21.45 -8.98 57.14
CA LYS A 174 21.58 -9.39 58.54
C LYS A 174 21.86 -8.14 59.40
N LEU A 175 20.94 -7.90 60.34
CA LEU A 175 21.07 -7.38 61.72
C LEU A 175 22.37 -6.64 62.09
N ALA A 176 22.44 -5.60 62.89
CA ALA A 176 21.51 -4.77 63.66
C ALA A 176 22.42 -3.76 64.40
N GLN A 177 21.96 -2.53 64.66
CA GLN A 177 21.87 -1.98 66.02
C GLN A 177 21.40 -0.53 65.99
N ALA A 178 20.36 -0.29 66.78
CA ALA A 178 19.77 1.00 67.02
C ALA A 178 20.73 1.91 67.79
N ARG A 179 20.79 3.19 67.39
CA ARG A 179 21.06 4.28 68.31
C ARG A 179 19.97 5.33 68.15
N VAL A 180 19.14 5.40 69.18
CA VAL A 180 18.26 6.52 69.52
C VAL A 180 19.15 7.75 69.75
N ILE A 181 18.70 8.94 69.33
CA ILE A 181 18.62 10.17 70.14
C ILE A 181 18.02 11.31 69.29
N THR A 182 16.78 11.63 69.64
CA THR A 182 16.10 12.92 69.88
C THR A 182 16.39 14.18 69.04
N TYR A 183 15.27 14.80 68.63
CA TYR A 183 15.08 16.13 68.05
C TYR A 183 15.60 17.28 68.94
N VAL A 184 16.11 18.34 68.28
CA VAL A 184 15.54 19.71 68.37
C VAL A 184 15.58 20.34 66.99
#